data_AF-A0A538E8T2-F1
#
_entry.id   AF-A0A538E8T2-F1
#
_cell.length_a   1.000
_cell.length_b   1.000
_cell.length_c   1.000
_cell.angle_alpha   90.00
_cell.angle_beta   90.00
_cell.angle_gamma   90.00
#
_symmetry.space_group_name_H-M   'P 1'
#
loop_
_entity.id
_entity.type
_entity.pdbx_description
1 polymer ?
#
loop_
_entity_poly.entity_id
_entity_poly.type
_entity_poly.pdbx_seq_one_letter_code
_entity_poly.pdbx_strand_id
1 'polypeptide(L)'
;MTATILGVRALLVAALAALALIAAGCGGGGKAGVARGATLGADAAQLVPPDAAAFVSVDSNLDSAQWQRVDDLTKSFPARAKLLDDIRGELQKRGLSWKDDIAPALGAEVDLAVLGSGKNAEYVAFAKPDDVAKLRALAAKVSEGTDHYTVEQIGGWSVVADSQELFDKVRSAQSGRSLADVAAFNNAWSSVSGDALARAYVNGDALAAKPKLVKLAGKPDWFAARVAADGDALRLEIASHPLAATSAPKKQALLGDLPSGSALAVAFHGSTDLLAQASSTKLGAKLPLKQLAPLLAGDGALYVRPSGLIPDIAIELAPSDPQAALASARTLLQKISGKLAPLQLTAQLSGSKLVISDGPGAAAALHGGSKLVDDSTYRDAVKSAGVPAQTTFLVYADVKALTPLIQLAAQALGGGKGADPSLGDNLQHIGTVVAWGSKE
;
A
#
# COMPACT_ATOMS: atom_id res chain seq x y z
N MET A 1 3.98 34.57 -4.12
CA MET A 1 5.22 33.80 -3.90
C MET A 1 4.90 32.70 -2.90
N THR A 2 4.46 31.54 -3.37
CA THR A 2 3.95 30.44 -2.52
C THR A 2 4.24 29.06 -3.14
N ALA A 3 5.25 28.98 -4.00
CA ALA A 3 5.66 27.79 -4.72
C ALA A 3 7.15 27.54 -4.50
N THR A 4 7.55 27.14 -3.28
CA THR A 4 8.93 26.69 -3.03
C THR A 4 9.13 25.82 -1.78
N ILE A 5 8.18 25.72 -0.85
CA ILE A 5 8.36 24.89 0.38
C ILE A 5 7.96 23.41 0.18
N LEU A 6 7.27 23.08 -0.93
CA LEU A 6 6.81 21.72 -1.24
C LEU A 6 7.82 20.88 -2.05
N GLY A 7 8.85 21.50 -2.65
CA GLY A 7 9.70 20.84 -3.65
C GLY A 7 10.56 19.71 -3.10
N VAL A 8 11.31 19.96 -2.02
CA VAL A 8 12.37 19.04 -1.53
C VAL A 8 11.88 17.97 -0.55
N ARG A 9 10.91 18.31 0.32
CA ARG A 9 10.20 17.30 1.13
C ARG A 9 9.46 16.30 0.22
N ALA A 10 8.91 16.80 -0.90
CA ALA A 10 8.37 15.92 -1.92
C ALA A 10 9.47 15.24 -2.73
N LEU A 11 10.66 15.82 -2.95
CA LEU A 11 11.74 15.19 -3.72
C LEU A 11 12.52 14.12 -2.95
N LEU A 12 12.69 14.21 -1.63
CA LEU A 12 13.31 13.15 -0.81
C LEU A 12 12.32 11.99 -0.61
N VAL A 13 11.06 12.30 -0.35
CA VAL A 13 9.97 11.32 -0.30
C VAL A 13 9.68 10.74 -1.69
N ALA A 14 9.75 11.54 -2.76
CA ALA A 14 9.61 11.07 -4.13
C ALA A 14 10.91 10.52 -4.70
N ALA A 15 12.09 10.76 -4.13
CA ALA A 15 13.34 10.07 -4.49
C ALA A 15 13.43 8.74 -3.75
N LEU A 16 12.86 8.60 -2.55
CA LEU A 16 12.68 7.31 -1.87
C LEU A 16 11.53 6.51 -2.47
N ALA A 17 10.40 7.16 -2.80
CA ALA A 17 9.32 6.54 -3.57
C ALA A 17 9.73 6.31 -5.04
N ALA A 18 10.59 7.16 -5.61
CA ALA A 18 11.23 6.88 -6.88
C ALA A 18 12.32 5.83 -6.73
N LEU A 19 13.05 5.68 -5.62
CA LEU A 19 13.93 4.52 -5.44
C LEU A 19 13.10 3.23 -5.39
N ALA A 20 11.84 3.27 -4.95
CA ALA A 20 10.90 2.16 -5.13
C ALA A 20 10.30 2.04 -6.55
N LEU A 21 10.41 3.07 -7.41
CA LEU A 21 9.88 3.11 -8.80
C LEU A 21 10.98 3.16 -9.89
N ILE A 22 12.25 3.35 -9.54
CA ILE A 22 13.47 3.29 -10.38
C ILE A 22 13.85 1.80 -10.48
N ALA A 23 12.82 1.03 -10.77
CA ALA A 23 12.74 -0.41 -10.93
C ALA A 23 12.75 -0.70 -12.41
N ALA A 24 13.81 -0.28 -13.09
CA ALA A 24 14.06 -0.74 -14.44
C ALA A 24 15.49 -0.46 -14.93
N GLY A 25 16.54 -0.50 -14.10
CA GLY A 25 17.89 -0.71 -14.65
C GLY A 25 19.07 -0.10 -13.91
N CYS A 26 19.84 -0.98 -13.30
CA CYS A 26 21.29 -0.90 -13.31
C CYS A 26 21.79 -2.34 -13.35
N GLY A 27 22.46 -2.72 -14.44
CA GLY A 27 23.22 -3.97 -14.52
C GLY A 27 24.70 -3.65 -14.37
N GLY A 28 25.40 -4.39 -13.53
CA GLY A 28 26.86 -4.32 -13.47
C GLY A 28 27.44 -5.01 -12.23
N GLY A 29 27.90 -6.25 -12.41
CA GLY A 29 28.37 -7.13 -11.34
C GLY A 29 29.46 -6.56 -10.44
N GLY A 30 29.27 -6.79 -9.14
CA GLY A 30 30.19 -6.58 -8.03
C GLY A 30 29.82 -7.48 -6.85
N LYS A 31 30.78 -7.77 -5.95
CA LYS A 31 30.65 -8.82 -4.92
C LYS A 31 29.66 -8.45 -3.81
N ALA A 32 28.95 -9.48 -3.35
CA ALA A 32 27.75 -9.46 -2.51
C ALA A 32 27.92 -8.91 -1.09
N GLY A 33 26.95 -8.09 -0.70
CA GLY A 33 26.44 -7.95 0.67
C GLY A 33 24.92 -8.03 0.62
N VAL A 34 24.35 -9.18 0.96
CA VAL A 34 22.89 -9.41 0.89
C VAL A 34 22.27 -8.98 2.21
N ALA A 35 21.55 -7.86 2.25
CA ALA A 35 20.55 -7.66 3.29
C ALA A 35 19.45 -8.70 3.02
N ARG A 36 19.32 -9.70 3.89
CA ARG A 36 18.21 -10.66 3.82
C ARG A 36 16.95 -9.92 4.26
N GLY A 37 15.82 -10.06 3.56
CA GLY A 37 14.58 -9.32 3.79
C GLY A 37 14.09 -9.19 5.23
N ALA A 38 14.43 -10.15 6.09
CA ALA A 38 14.13 -10.08 7.52
C ALA A 38 14.76 -8.86 8.23
N THR A 39 15.89 -8.31 7.75
CA THR A 39 16.65 -7.25 8.45
C THR A 39 16.38 -5.83 7.97
N LEU A 40 15.72 -5.63 6.83
CA LEU A 40 15.54 -4.29 6.23
C LEU A 40 14.84 -3.32 7.20
N GLY A 41 15.53 -2.30 7.68
CA GLY A 41 15.01 -1.30 8.64
C GLY A 41 15.08 -1.66 10.12
N ALA A 42 15.44 -2.90 10.46
CA ALA A 42 15.43 -3.36 11.87
C ALA A 42 16.51 -2.67 12.72
N ASP A 43 17.68 -2.39 12.12
CA ASP A 43 18.81 -1.79 12.80
C ASP A 43 18.60 -0.28 13.02
N ALA A 44 18.16 0.47 11.99
CA ALA A 44 17.97 1.91 12.14
C ALA A 44 16.78 2.26 13.04
N ALA A 45 15.76 1.40 13.16
CA ALA A 45 14.65 1.60 14.08
C ALA A 45 15.09 1.75 15.55
N GLN A 46 16.28 1.23 15.93
CA GLN A 46 16.89 1.42 17.25
C GLN A 46 17.42 2.85 17.48
N LEU A 47 17.62 3.60 16.39
CA LEU A 47 18.07 4.99 16.40
C LEU A 47 16.94 5.99 16.19
N VAL A 48 15.72 5.50 15.93
CA VAL A 48 14.55 6.36 15.66
C VAL A 48 13.80 6.61 16.96
N PRO A 49 13.41 7.87 17.26
CA PRO A 49 12.54 8.17 18.39
C PRO A 49 11.24 7.35 18.41
N PRO A 50 10.75 6.94 19.59
CA PRO A 50 9.61 6.04 19.72
C PRO A 50 8.28 6.64 19.26
N ASP A 51 8.20 7.96 19.17
CA ASP A 51 7.02 8.72 18.74
C ASP A 51 7.06 9.10 17.24
N ALA A 52 7.97 8.51 16.47
CA ALA A 52 8.03 8.72 15.02
C ALA A 52 6.67 8.48 14.36
N ALA A 53 6.28 9.43 13.51
CA ALA A 53 5.02 9.40 12.78
C ALA A 53 5.01 8.36 11.67
N ALA A 54 6.16 8.14 11.04
CA ALA A 54 6.35 7.11 10.02
C ALA A 54 7.81 6.66 9.96
N PHE A 55 8.02 5.46 9.47
CA PHE A 55 9.34 4.89 9.21
C PHE A 55 9.29 4.09 7.91
N VAL A 56 10.25 4.31 7.02
CA VAL A 56 10.34 3.65 5.72
C VAL A 56 11.74 3.11 5.54
N SER A 57 11.84 1.90 5.02
CA SER A 57 13.10 1.22 4.75
C SER A 57 13.13 0.72 3.32
N VAL A 58 14.22 0.97 2.62
CA VAL A 58 14.37 0.68 1.18
C VAL A 58 15.65 -0.10 0.96
N ASP A 59 15.54 -1.21 0.24
CA ASP A 59 16.68 -1.92 -0.31
C ASP A 59 17.27 -1.07 -1.44
N SER A 60 18.43 -0.46 -1.21
CA SER A 60 19.13 0.34 -2.22
C SER A 60 20.23 -0.45 -2.95
N ASN A 61 20.39 -1.74 -2.63
CA ASN A 61 21.33 -2.62 -3.32
C ASN A 61 20.70 -3.18 -4.60
N LEU A 62 20.97 -2.55 -5.74
CA LEU A 62 20.45 -3.02 -7.03
C LEU A 62 20.93 -4.41 -7.48
N ASP A 63 21.94 -4.98 -6.80
CA ASP A 63 22.39 -6.35 -7.02
C ASP A 63 21.65 -7.37 -6.13
N SER A 64 20.70 -6.94 -5.29
CA SER A 64 19.93 -7.83 -4.43
C SER A 64 19.04 -8.77 -5.25
N ALA A 65 18.65 -9.91 -4.65
CA ALA A 65 17.75 -10.84 -5.30
C ALA A 65 16.38 -10.22 -5.64
N GLN A 66 15.91 -9.23 -4.88
CA GLN A 66 14.68 -8.50 -5.18
C GLN A 66 14.86 -7.63 -6.43
N TRP A 67 15.95 -6.88 -6.51
CA TRP A 67 16.27 -6.04 -7.65
C TRP A 67 16.58 -6.81 -8.93
N GLN A 68 17.23 -7.97 -8.83
CA GLN A 68 17.44 -8.87 -9.98
C GLN A 68 16.12 -9.38 -10.56
N ARG A 69 15.15 -9.73 -9.70
CA ARG A 69 13.80 -10.11 -10.16
C ARG A 69 13.08 -8.97 -10.85
N VAL A 70 13.19 -7.75 -10.31
CA VAL A 70 12.68 -6.54 -10.96
C VAL A 70 13.33 -6.33 -12.33
N ASP A 71 14.64 -6.50 -12.42
CA ASP A 71 15.36 -6.38 -13.68
C ASP A 71 14.87 -7.43 -14.69
N ASP A 72 14.74 -8.69 -14.28
CA ASP A 72 14.20 -9.78 -15.11
C ASP A 72 12.77 -9.51 -15.58
N LEU A 73 11.90 -9.04 -14.68
CA LEU A 73 10.54 -8.63 -14.99
C LEU A 73 10.51 -7.54 -16.07
N THR A 74 11.39 -6.55 -15.95
CA THR A 74 11.30 -5.32 -16.74
C THR A 74 12.08 -5.38 -18.05
N LYS A 75 13.00 -6.33 -18.22
CA LYS A 75 13.84 -6.50 -19.44
C LYS A 75 13.05 -6.51 -20.74
N SER A 76 11.83 -7.06 -20.71
CA SER A 76 10.98 -7.18 -21.90
C SER A 76 10.06 -5.98 -22.12
N PHE A 77 10.08 -4.97 -21.24
CA PHE A 77 9.14 -3.86 -21.29
C PHE A 77 9.59 -2.78 -22.29
N PRO A 78 8.76 -2.44 -23.30
CA PRO A 78 9.09 -1.39 -24.26
C PRO A 78 9.30 -0.02 -23.60
N ALA A 79 8.62 0.26 -22.48
CA ALA A 79 8.72 1.52 -21.74
C ALA A 79 9.97 1.64 -20.86
N ARG A 80 10.68 0.54 -20.57
CA ARG A 80 11.84 0.51 -19.65
C ARG A 80 12.95 1.45 -20.10
N ALA A 81 13.30 1.40 -21.39
CA ALA A 81 14.36 2.24 -21.94
C ALA A 81 14.05 3.73 -21.75
N LYS A 82 12.81 4.13 -22.05
CA LYS A 82 12.36 5.51 -21.87
C LYS A 82 12.38 5.94 -20.41
N LEU A 83 11.84 5.12 -19.50
CA LEU A 83 11.84 5.42 -18.06
C LEU A 83 13.27 5.61 -17.53
N LEU A 84 14.20 4.72 -17.91
CA LEU A 84 15.60 4.84 -17.53
C LEU A 84 16.27 6.11 -18.05
N ASP A 85 16.01 6.46 -19.30
CA ASP A 85 16.58 7.65 -19.91
C ASP A 85 16.00 8.91 -19.26
N ASP A 86 14.71 8.92 -18.91
CA ASP A 86 14.07 10.02 -18.18
C ASP A 86 14.70 10.19 -16.78
N ILE A 87 14.89 9.09 -16.03
CA ILE A 87 15.58 9.10 -14.72
C ILE A 87 17.03 9.59 -14.85
N ARG A 88 17.78 9.04 -15.82
CA ARG A 88 19.16 9.43 -16.07
C ARG A 88 19.23 10.92 -16.42
N GLY A 89 18.30 11.42 -17.22
CA GLY A 89 18.19 12.82 -17.57
C GLY A 89 17.96 13.72 -16.36
N GLU A 90 17.08 13.33 -15.44
CA GLU A 90 16.84 14.08 -14.19
C GLU A 90 18.06 14.09 -13.26
N LEU A 91 18.77 12.96 -13.13
CA LEU A 91 20.02 12.91 -12.37
C LEU A 91 21.10 13.80 -13.02
N GLN A 92 21.26 13.72 -14.34
CA GLN A 92 22.23 14.52 -15.09
C GLN A 92 21.97 16.02 -14.97
N LYS A 93 20.71 16.47 -14.97
CA LYS A 93 20.35 17.88 -14.74
C LYS A 93 20.87 18.41 -13.39
N ARG A 94 21.01 17.53 -12.39
CA ARG A 94 21.58 17.85 -11.07
C ARG A 94 23.07 17.53 -10.96
N GLY A 95 23.73 17.19 -12.08
CA GLY A 95 25.12 16.78 -12.10
C GLY A 95 25.36 15.55 -11.22
N LEU A 96 24.43 14.60 -11.26
CA LEU A 96 24.46 13.35 -10.51
C LEU A 96 24.45 12.17 -11.49
N SER A 97 25.20 11.13 -11.13
CA SER A 97 25.17 9.83 -11.76
C SER A 97 24.75 8.78 -10.73
N TRP A 98 24.01 7.77 -11.18
CA TRP A 98 23.63 6.70 -10.27
C TRP A 98 24.86 5.96 -9.74
N LYS A 99 25.73 5.50 -10.65
CA LYS A 99 26.88 4.65 -10.32
C LYS A 99 27.94 5.40 -9.50
N ASP A 100 28.26 6.63 -9.88
CA ASP A 100 29.40 7.32 -9.29
C ASP A 100 28.99 8.25 -8.14
N ASP A 101 27.75 8.72 -8.06
CA ASP A 101 27.34 9.64 -6.98
C ASP A 101 26.32 9.02 -6.03
N ILE A 102 25.26 8.38 -6.54
CA ILE A 102 24.12 7.95 -5.71
C ILE A 102 24.40 6.61 -5.01
N ALA A 103 24.67 5.54 -5.76
CA ALA A 103 24.90 4.20 -5.21
C ALA A 103 25.94 4.18 -4.07
N PRO A 104 27.16 4.75 -4.24
CA PRO A 104 28.16 4.75 -3.15
C PRO A 104 27.76 5.66 -1.96
N ALA A 105 26.86 6.63 -2.16
CA ALA A 105 26.36 7.50 -1.10
C ALA A 105 25.21 6.87 -0.30
N LEU A 106 24.45 5.92 -0.87
CA LEU A 106 23.34 5.28 -0.18
C LEU A 106 23.75 3.98 0.49
N GLY A 107 24.64 3.22 -0.14
CA GLY A 107 24.98 1.86 0.31
C GLY A 107 23.86 0.87 0.01
N ALA A 108 23.80 -0.21 0.79
CA ALA A 108 22.87 -1.32 0.54
C ALA A 108 21.45 -1.10 1.09
N GLU A 109 21.27 -0.15 2.03
CA GLU A 109 20.01 0.12 2.69
C GLU A 109 19.89 1.60 3.05
N VAL A 110 18.70 2.16 2.83
CA VAL A 110 18.35 3.52 3.25
C VAL A 110 17.05 3.49 4.02
N ASP A 111 17.08 4.10 5.20
CA ASP A 111 15.91 4.27 6.04
C ASP A 111 15.54 5.74 6.20
N LEU A 112 14.25 6.03 6.36
CA LEU A 112 13.71 7.36 6.57
C LEU A 112 12.73 7.33 7.74
N ALA A 113 13.01 8.14 8.75
CA ALA A 113 12.06 8.45 9.81
C ALA A 113 11.41 9.82 9.57
N VAL A 114 10.10 9.88 9.81
CA VAL A 114 9.34 11.13 9.87
C VAL A 114 8.98 11.39 11.32
N LEU A 115 9.46 12.50 11.87
CA LEU A 115 9.17 12.92 13.23
C LEU A 115 8.14 14.05 13.23
N GLY A 116 7.26 14.06 14.24
CA GLY A 116 6.17 15.01 14.33
C GLY A 116 5.11 14.84 13.23
N SER A 117 4.22 15.81 13.07
CA SER A 117 3.13 15.72 12.09
C SER A 117 2.74 17.07 11.48
N GLY A 118 1.98 17.03 10.39
CA GLY A 118 1.45 18.24 9.75
C GLY A 118 2.55 19.10 9.11
N LYS A 119 2.61 20.38 9.48
CA LYS A 119 3.60 21.34 8.96
C LYS A 119 4.96 21.21 9.63
N ASN A 120 4.99 20.62 10.82
CA ASN A 120 6.18 20.42 11.65
C ASN A 120 6.78 19.03 11.45
N ALA A 121 6.47 18.37 10.32
CA ALA A 121 7.10 17.10 10.00
C ALA A 121 8.58 17.34 9.68
N GLU A 122 9.43 16.67 10.44
CA GLU A 122 10.89 16.66 10.29
C GLU A 122 11.32 15.30 9.74
N TYR A 123 12.43 15.26 9.03
CA TYR A 123 12.88 14.07 8.30
C TYR A 123 14.31 13.73 8.71
N VAL A 124 14.54 12.45 9.02
CA VAL A 124 15.87 11.92 9.32
C VAL A 124 16.09 10.71 8.44
N ALA A 125 17.15 10.74 7.63
CA ALA A 125 17.53 9.61 6.80
C ALA A 125 18.76 8.89 7.39
N PHE A 126 18.82 7.58 7.19
CA PHE A 126 19.89 6.72 7.67
C PHE A 126 20.43 5.93 6.47
N ALA A 127 21.75 5.95 6.30
CA ALA A 127 22.43 5.18 5.27
C ALA A 127 23.74 4.59 5.80
N LYS A 128 24.18 3.48 5.20
CA LYS A 128 25.52 2.90 5.42
C LYS A 128 26.31 3.01 4.10
N PRO A 129 26.76 4.22 3.73
CA PRO A 129 27.42 4.46 2.46
C PRO A 129 28.75 3.72 2.35
N ASP A 130 29.10 3.31 1.14
CA ASP A 130 30.48 2.91 0.81
C ASP A 130 31.42 4.12 0.84
N ASP A 131 30.89 5.32 0.57
CA ASP A 131 31.61 6.58 0.57
C ASP A 131 30.82 7.70 1.29
N VAL A 132 31.18 7.94 2.56
CA VAL A 132 30.57 8.99 3.39
C VAL A 132 30.77 10.39 2.79
N ALA A 133 31.86 10.64 2.05
CA ALA A 133 32.09 11.94 1.42
C ALA A 133 31.09 12.19 0.27
N LYS A 134 30.73 11.15 -0.48
CA LYS A 134 29.67 11.23 -1.49
C LYS A 134 28.29 11.42 -0.87
N LEU A 135 28.00 10.79 0.26
CA LEU A 135 26.75 11.07 1.00
C LEU A 135 26.68 12.52 1.46
N ARG A 136 27.78 13.09 1.98
CA ARG A 136 27.84 14.53 2.33
C ARG A 136 27.65 15.43 1.12
N ALA A 137 28.28 15.10 0.00
CA ALA A 137 28.12 15.87 -1.24
C ALA A 137 26.68 15.78 -1.76
N LEU A 138 26.03 14.61 -1.66
CA LEU A 138 24.64 14.42 -2.02
C LEU A 138 23.71 15.23 -1.12
N ALA A 139 23.90 15.17 0.21
CA ALA A 139 23.15 15.97 1.19
C ALA A 139 23.25 17.49 0.90
N ALA A 140 24.45 17.96 0.57
CA ALA A 140 24.67 19.35 0.18
C ALA A 140 23.96 19.72 -1.14
N LYS A 141 23.96 18.83 -2.14
CA LYS A 141 23.28 19.05 -3.43
C LYS A 141 21.75 19.07 -3.33
N VAL A 142 21.17 18.38 -2.35
CA VAL A 142 19.71 18.35 -2.12
C VAL A 142 19.24 19.39 -1.11
N SER A 143 20.16 20.10 -0.45
CA SER A 143 19.84 21.23 0.41
C SER A 143 19.34 22.40 -0.46
N GLU A 144 18.10 22.84 -0.24
CA GLU A 144 17.51 23.97 -0.95
C GLU A 144 16.86 24.95 0.04
N GLY A 145 16.95 26.25 -0.25
CA GLY A 145 16.33 27.29 0.59
C GLY A 145 16.93 27.34 2.00
N THR A 146 16.09 27.12 3.01
CA THR A 146 16.49 27.12 4.44
C THR A 146 16.91 25.75 4.95
N ASP A 147 16.72 24.69 4.16
CA ASP A 147 17.01 23.33 4.58
C ASP A 147 18.48 23.04 4.30
N HIS A 148 19.26 22.76 5.36
CA HIS A 148 20.69 22.51 5.29
C HIS A 148 21.01 21.14 5.86
N TYR A 149 21.00 20.12 4.99
CA TYR A 149 21.28 18.75 5.41
C TYR A 149 22.77 18.55 5.66
N THR A 150 23.07 18.00 6.83
CA THR A 150 24.42 17.58 7.22
C THR A 150 24.43 16.10 7.56
N VAL A 151 25.62 15.51 7.71
CA VAL A 151 25.79 14.07 7.93
C VAL A 151 26.63 13.82 9.17
N GLU A 152 26.06 13.12 10.14
CA GLU A 152 26.74 12.67 11.36
C GLU A 152 26.80 11.14 11.46
N GLN A 153 27.80 10.61 12.16
CA GLN A 153 27.89 9.17 12.44
C GLN A 153 27.27 8.88 13.80
N ILE A 154 26.20 8.08 13.84
CA ILE A 154 25.49 7.72 15.07
C ILE A 154 25.12 6.24 14.98
N GLY A 155 25.44 5.45 16.01
CA GLY A 155 25.05 4.04 16.07
C GLY A 155 25.47 3.17 14.89
N GLY A 156 26.60 3.48 14.24
CA GLY A 156 27.06 2.76 13.04
C GLY A 156 26.33 3.13 11.75
N TRP A 157 25.51 4.18 11.77
CA TRP A 157 24.81 4.73 10.62
C TRP A 157 25.33 6.14 10.30
N SER A 158 25.34 6.48 9.00
CA SER A 158 25.42 7.86 8.56
C SER A 158 24.02 8.45 8.59
N VAL A 159 23.77 9.34 9.54
CA VAL A 159 22.49 10.01 9.75
C VAL A 159 22.52 11.34 9.01
N VAL A 160 21.48 11.61 8.23
CA VAL A 160 21.29 12.85 7.48
C VAL A 160 20.08 13.59 8.03
N ALA A 161 20.30 14.81 8.51
CA ALA A 161 19.28 15.68 9.08
C ALA A 161 19.64 17.15 8.85
N ASP A 162 18.66 18.05 9.00
CA ASP A 162 18.80 19.50 8.76
C ASP A 162 19.07 20.32 10.02
N SER A 163 19.17 19.68 11.19
CA SER A 163 19.39 20.38 12.47
C SER A 163 20.10 19.50 13.50
N GLN A 164 20.80 20.17 14.44
CA GLN A 164 21.46 19.49 15.56
C GLN A 164 20.47 18.81 16.49
N GLU A 165 19.28 19.40 16.68
CA GLU A 165 18.22 18.85 17.51
C GLU A 165 17.79 17.45 17.04
N LEU A 166 17.72 17.23 15.72
CA LEU A 166 17.39 15.91 15.17
C LEU A 166 18.49 14.88 15.45
N PHE A 167 19.77 15.24 15.34
CA PHE A 167 20.85 14.33 15.74
C PHE A 167 20.79 13.98 17.23
N ASP A 168 20.45 14.94 18.09
CA ASP A 168 20.31 14.70 19.52
C ASP A 168 19.11 13.80 19.85
N LYS A 169 17.99 13.94 19.13
CA LYS A 169 16.86 13.00 19.21
C LYS A 169 17.28 11.57 18.84
N VAL A 170 18.08 11.41 17.79
CA VAL A 170 18.61 10.10 17.34
C VAL A 170 19.55 9.48 18.38
N ARG A 171 20.50 10.26 18.93
CA ARG A 171 21.39 9.78 20.02
C ARG A 171 20.60 9.41 21.27
N SER A 172 19.56 10.18 21.60
CA SER A 172 18.69 9.90 22.73
C SER A 172 17.95 8.57 22.55
N ALA A 173 17.42 8.31 21.34
CA ALA A 173 16.78 7.04 21.01
C ALA A 173 17.77 5.86 21.12
N GLN A 174 19.00 6.01 20.61
CA GLN A 174 20.06 4.99 20.71
C GLN A 174 20.35 4.53 22.15
N SER A 175 20.39 5.47 23.09
CA SER A 175 20.72 5.20 24.50
C SER A 175 19.50 4.92 25.39
N GLY A 176 18.30 5.12 24.85
CA GLY A 176 17.05 5.14 25.58
C GLY A 176 16.00 4.24 24.94
N ARG A 177 14.75 4.71 24.93
CA ARG A 177 13.66 4.04 24.23
C ARG A 177 13.63 4.49 22.77
N SER A 178 13.49 3.54 21.87
CA SER A 178 13.48 3.74 20.41
C SER A 178 12.18 3.25 19.79
N LEU A 179 12.01 3.47 18.48
CA LEU A 179 10.90 2.92 17.70
C LEU A 179 10.90 1.39 17.73
N ALA A 180 12.08 0.76 17.74
CA ALA A 180 12.21 -0.69 17.88
C ALA A 180 11.64 -1.23 19.22
N ASP A 181 11.43 -0.37 20.23
CA ASP A 181 10.81 -0.75 21.51
C ASP A 181 9.29 -0.48 21.56
N VAL A 182 8.69 -0.08 20.44
CA VAL A 182 7.26 0.23 20.35
C VAL A 182 6.50 -1.01 19.89
N ALA A 183 5.56 -1.49 20.69
CA ALA A 183 4.78 -2.70 20.38
C ALA A 183 4.01 -2.56 19.05
N ALA A 184 3.36 -1.42 18.82
CA ALA A 184 2.64 -1.14 17.57
C ALA A 184 3.57 -1.22 16.34
N PHE A 185 4.80 -0.70 16.44
CA PHE A 185 5.80 -0.83 15.37
C PHE A 185 6.20 -2.30 15.17
N ASN A 186 6.56 -3.01 16.23
CA ASN A 186 6.99 -4.41 16.12
C ASN A 186 5.91 -5.31 15.50
N ASN A 187 4.66 -5.13 15.90
CA ASN A 187 3.54 -5.89 15.34
C ASN A 187 3.25 -5.53 13.88
N ALA A 188 3.32 -4.23 13.55
CA ALA A 188 3.19 -3.76 12.18
C ALA A 188 4.31 -4.33 11.28
N TRP A 189 5.56 -4.28 11.75
CA TRP A 189 6.74 -4.71 11.01
C TRP A 189 6.79 -6.23 10.83
N SER A 190 6.34 -6.99 11.83
CA SER A 190 6.23 -8.45 11.75
C SER A 190 5.12 -8.90 10.80
N SER A 191 4.02 -8.14 10.73
CA SER A 191 2.89 -8.39 9.84
C SER A 191 3.28 -8.32 8.36
N VAL A 192 4.22 -7.45 7.98
CA VAL A 192 4.70 -7.30 6.58
C VAL A 192 6.15 -7.74 6.43
N SER A 193 6.48 -8.92 6.97
CA SER A 193 7.83 -9.49 6.96
C SER A 193 8.19 -10.22 5.65
N GLY A 194 9.49 -10.45 5.43
CA GLY A 194 10.03 -11.17 4.27
C GLY A 194 10.90 -10.29 3.36
N ASP A 195 11.37 -10.86 2.24
CA ASP A 195 12.15 -10.14 1.22
C ASP A 195 11.38 -8.96 0.65
N ALA A 196 11.97 -7.76 0.69
CA ALA A 196 11.29 -6.53 0.31
C ALA A 196 12.22 -5.62 -0.49
N LEU A 197 11.65 -4.95 -1.48
CA LEU A 197 12.23 -3.74 -2.06
C LEU A 197 12.06 -2.56 -1.11
N ALA A 198 10.90 -2.48 -0.44
CA ALA A 198 10.63 -1.48 0.57
C ALA A 198 9.64 -1.97 1.63
N ARG A 199 9.79 -1.46 2.85
CA ARG A 199 8.83 -1.58 3.95
C ARG A 199 8.49 -0.21 4.51
N ALA A 200 7.26 -0.02 4.94
CA ALA A 200 6.80 1.23 5.52
C ALA A 200 5.91 0.96 6.72
N TYR A 201 6.04 1.81 7.74
CA TYR A 201 5.21 1.89 8.93
C TYR A 201 4.69 3.31 9.06
N VAL A 202 3.43 3.45 9.47
CA VAL A 202 2.83 4.73 9.82
C VAL A 202 2.06 4.59 11.12
N ASN A 203 2.35 5.48 12.07
CA ASN A 203 1.64 5.58 13.33
C ASN A 203 0.21 6.12 13.11
N GLY A 204 -0.78 5.49 13.74
CA GLY A 204 -2.19 5.87 13.67
C GLY A 204 -2.49 7.31 14.08
N ASP A 205 -1.79 7.84 15.09
CA ASP A 205 -1.96 9.21 15.55
C ASP A 205 -1.51 10.23 14.50
N ALA A 206 -0.42 9.92 13.79
CA ALA A 206 0.05 10.74 12.68
C ALA A 206 -0.94 10.73 11.51
N LEU A 207 -1.64 9.62 11.30
CA LEU A 207 -2.69 9.50 10.28
C LEU A 207 -3.97 10.22 10.68
N ALA A 208 -4.33 10.22 11.96
CA ALA A 208 -5.47 10.96 12.48
C ALA A 208 -5.37 12.47 12.14
N ALA A 209 -4.15 13.01 12.08
CA ALA A 209 -3.87 14.37 11.65
C ALA A 209 -4.06 14.62 10.13
N LYS A 210 -4.29 13.57 9.32
CA LYS A 210 -4.48 13.61 7.86
C LYS A 210 -5.91 13.22 7.47
N PRO A 211 -6.88 14.15 7.52
CA PRO A 211 -8.30 13.85 7.34
C PRO A 211 -8.67 13.27 5.96
N LYS A 212 -7.82 13.42 4.93
CA LYS A 212 -8.04 12.75 3.62
C LYS A 212 -7.71 11.26 3.68
N LEU A 213 -6.64 10.89 4.39
CA LEU A 213 -6.21 9.50 4.55
C LEU A 213 -7.14 8.77 5.52
N VAL A 214 -7.55 9.42 6.61
CA VAL A 214 -8.55 8.88 7.55
C VAL A 214 -9.87 8.55 6.85
N LYS A 215 -10.32 9.40 5.92
CA LYS A 215 -11.54 9.15 5.13
C LYS A 215 -11.42 8.00 4.15
N LEU A 216 -10.20 7.61 3.78
CA LEU A 216 -9.95 6.54 2.83
C LEU A 216 -9.75 5.20 3.55
N ALA A 217 -9.00 5.22 4.65
CA ALA A 217 -8.45 4.02 5.27
C ALA A 217 -8.93 3.81 6.73
N GLY A 218 -9.85 4.65 7.20
CA GLY A 218 -10.36 4.62 8.57
C GLY A 218 -9.41 5.25 9.59
N LYS A 219 -9.60 4.93 10.87
CA LYS A 219 -8.69 5.30 11.96
C LYS A 219 -8.06 4.02 12.52
N PRO A 220 -6.92 3.58 12.00
CA PRO A 220 -6.18 2.50 12.63
C PRO A 220 -5.14 3.03 13.60
N ASP A 221 -4.70 2.15 14.49
CA ASP A 221 -3.57 2.38 15.42
C ASP A 221 -2.24 2.40 14.68
N TRP A 222 -2.15 1.67 13.56
CA TRP A 222 -1.00 1.67 12.68
C TRP A 222 -1.34 1.14 11.28
N PHE A 223 -0.50 1.49 10.31
CA PHE A 223 -0.41 0.81 9.02
C PHE A 223 1.01 0.30 8.79
N ALA A 224 1.08 -0.83 8.10
CA ALA A 224 2.32 -1.36 7.56
C ALA A 224 2.13 -1.68 6.07
N ALA A 225 3.17 -1.47 5.27
CA ALA A 225 3.18 -1.89 3.88
C ALA A 225 4.52 -2.52 3.50
N ARG A 226 4.48 -3.51 2.61
CA ARG A 226 5.66 -4.08 1.95
C ARG A 226 5.47 -4.09 0.45
N VAL A 227 6.55 -3.75 -0.26
CA VAL A 227 6.68 -3.95 -1.71
C VAL A 227 7.76 -4.99 -1.94
N ALA A 228 7.44 -6.01 -2.74
CA ALA A 228 8.37 -7.08 -3.08
C ALA A 228 8.19 -7.52 -4.54
N ALA A 229 9.27 -7.98 -5.15
CA ALA A 229 9.24 -8.73 -6.38
C ALA A 229 9.10 -10.23 -6.06
N ASP A 230 8.03 -10.84 -6.58
CA ASP A 230 7.79 -12.29 -6.49
C ASP A 230 7.40 -12.83 -7.86
N GLY A 231 8.15 -13.83 -8.33
CA GLY A 231 8.03 -14.37 -9.67
C GLY A 231 8.17 -13.29 -10.75
N ASP A 232 7.11 -13.11 -11.53
CA ASP A 232 6.99 -12.19 -12.67
C ASP A 232 6.16 -10.94 -12.33
N ALA A 233 6.08 -10.54 -11.06
CA ALA A 233 5.33 -9.35 -10.68
C ALA A 233 5.85 -8.62 -9.43
N LEU A 234 5.53 -7.33 -9.36
CA LEU A 234 5.57 -6.58 -8.11
C LEU A 234 4.30 -6.85 -7.30
N ARG A 235 4.47 -7.07 -6.00
CA ARG A 235 3.39 -7.25 -5.04
C ARG A 235 3.40 -6.13 -4.03
N LEU A 236 2.20 -5.64 -3.71
CA LEU A 236 1.96 -4.69 -2.64
C LEU A 236 1.13 -5.36 -1.55
N GLU A 237 1.65 -5.32 -0.34
CA GLU A 237 1.06 -5.95 0.83
C GLU A 237 0.80 -4.88 1.87
N ILE A 238 -0.41 -4.86 2.43
CA ILE A 238 -0.84 -3.83 3.36
C ILE A 238 -1.49 -4.48 4.58
N ALA A 239 -0.91 -4.26 5.74
CA ALA A 239 -1.48 -4.65 7.02
C ALA A 239 -1.96 -3.40 7.77
N SER A 240 -3.05 -3.54 8.51
CA SER A 240 -3.54 -2.48 9.39
C SER A 240 -4.19 -3.05 10.63
N HIS A 241 -4.09 -2.32 11.75
CA HIS A 241 -4.81 -2.63 12.98
C HIS A 241 -5.81 -1.52 13.29
N PRO A 242 -7.13 -1.79 13.28
CA PRO A 242 -8.14 -0.76 13.55
C PRO A 242 -8.05 -0.22 15.00
N LEU A 243 -8.17 1.10 15.18
CA LEU A 243 -8.26 1.74 16.49
C LEU A 243 -9.55 1.25 17.17
N ALA A 244 -9.39 0.52 18.26
CA ALA A 244 -10.48 -0.14 19.00
C ALA A 244 -11.27 -1.18 18.19
N ALA A 245 -10.58 -2.09 17.49
CA ALA A 245 -11.21 -3.24 16.84
C ALA A 245 -12.11 -4.02 17.82
N THR A 246 -13.42 -3.80 17.76
CA THR A 246 -14.41 -4.50 18.60
C THR A 246 -14.66 -5.94 18.14
N SER A 247 -14.32 -6.23 16.89
CA SER A 247 -14.51 -7.53 16.26
C SER A 247 -13.20 -8.31 16.25
N ALA A 248 -13.16 -9.41 17.00
CA ALA A 248 -12.04 -10.33 16.96
C ALA A 248 -11.84 -10.88 15.53
N PRO A 249 -10.59 -11.00 15.04
CA PRO A 249 -10.33 -11.61 13.75
C PRO A 249 -10.83 -13.06 13.72
N LYS A 250 -11.39 -13.46 12.59
CA LYS A 250 -11.93 -14.80 12.37
C LYS A 250 -11.57 -15.27 10.97
N LYS A 251 -11.84 -16.54 10.68
CA LYS A 251 -11.69 -17.07 9.34
C LYS A 251 -12.75 -16.43 8.44
N GLN A 252 -12.31 -15.93 7.27
CA GLN A 252 -13.19 -15.37 6.25
C GLN A 252 -13.94 -16.48 5.51
N ALA A 253 -15.07 -16.94 6.05
CA ALA A 253 -15.78 -18.10 5.52
C ALA A 253 -16.29 -17.88 4.08
N LEU A 254 -16.81 -16.68 3.80
CA LEU A 254 -17.41 -16.34 2.50
C LEU A 254 -16.40 -16.19 1.35
N LEU A 255 -15.08 -16.16 1.64
CA LEU A 255 -14.07 -16.23 0.57
C LEU A 255 -14.16 -17.53 -0.24
N GLY A 256 -14.56 -18.63 0.41
CA GLY A 256 -14.71 -19.92 -0.26
C GLY A 256 -15.85 -19.96 -1.29
N ASP A 257 -16.78 -19.00 -1.22
CA ASP A 257 -17.90 -18.91 -2.14
C ASP A 257 -17.50 -18.15 -3.43
N LEU A 258 -16.48 -17.28 -3.36
CA LEU A 258 -16.09 -16.43 -4.48
C LEU A 258 -15.61 -17.25 -5.69
N PRO A 259 -16.06 -16.91 -6.91
CA PRO A 259 -15.72 -17.68 -8.10
C PRO A 259 -14.26 -17.47 -8.50
N SER A 260 -13.68 -18.53 -9.08
CA SER A 260 -12.39 -18.48 -9.77
C SER A 260 -12.35 -17.38 -10.83
N GLY A 261 -11.18 -16.75 -10.99
CA GLY A 261 -10.95 -15.64 -11.91
C GLY A 261 -11.43 -14.28 -11.40
N SER A 262 -11.81 -14.17 -10.13
CA SER A 262 -12.12 -12.87 -9.51
C SER A 262 -10.87 -11.99 -9.49
N ALA A 263 -10.94 -10.85 -10.17
CA ALA A 263 -9.85 -9.87 -10.23
C ALA A 263 -9.86 -8.92 -9.01
N LEU A 264 -11.00 -8.77 -8.35
CA LEU A 264 -11.10 -8.18 -7.02
C LEU A 264 -11.92 -9.12 -6.14
N ALA A 265 -11.44 -9.35 -4.92
CA ALA A 265 -12.16 -10.06 -3.88
C ALA A 265 -12.01 -9.30 -2.57
N VAL A 266 -13.13 -9.08 -1.89
CA VAL A 266 -13.17 -8.44 -0.57
C VAL A 266 -13.98 -9.34 0.34
N ALA A 267 -13.45 -9.71 1.49
CA ALA A 267 -14.19 -10.39 2.55
C ALA A 267 -14.02 -9.66 3.87
N PHE A 268 -15.08 -9.59 4.65
CA PHE A 268 -15.10 -8.85 5.90
C PHE A 268 -16.07 -9.47 6.90
N HIS A 269 -15.81 -9.20 8.18
CA HIS A 269 -16.77 -9.39 9.25
C HIS A 269 -17.54 -8.09 9.49
N GLY A 270 -18.86 -8.19 9.58
CA GLY A 270 -19.72 -7.05 9.86
C GLY A 270 -19.41 -6.43 11.22
N SER A 271 -19.33 -5.10 11.28
CA SER A 271 -19.08 -4.36 12.51
C SER A 271 -19.63 -2.94 12.44
N THR A 272 -19.85 -2.33 13.61
CA THR A 272 -20.20 -0.90 13.70
C THR A 272 -19.08 -0.01 13.17
N ASP A 273 -17.83 -0.46 13.29
CA ASP A 273 -16.65 0.24 12.81
C ASP A 273 -16.61 0.27 11.28
N LEU A 274 -16.98 -0.83 10.62
CA LEU A 274 -17.09 -0.89 9.16
C LEU A 274 -18.16 0.07 8.63
N LEU A 275 -19.31 0.17 9.31
CA LEU A 275 -20.35 1.13 8.96
C LEU A 275 -19.87 2.57 9.14
N ALA A 276 -19.17 2.88 10.24
CA ALA A 276 -18.60 4.19 10.49
C ALA A 276 -17.54 4.55 9.43
N GLN A 277 -16.69 3.60 9.06
CA GLN A 277 -15.70 3.75 7.99
C GLN A 277 -16.35 3.99 6.65
N ALA A 278 -17.33 3.17 6.25
CA ALA A 278 -18.06 3.35 5.00
C ALA A 278 -18.67 4.76 4.92
N SER A 279 -19.31 5.21 6.01
CA SER A 279 -19.93 6.53 6.15
C SER A 279 -18.94 7.70 6.07
N SER A 280 -17.67 7.48 6.39
CA SER A 280 -16.63 8.52 6.40
C SER A 280 -16.14 8.90 5.00
N THR A 281 -16.37 8.05 4.00
CA THR A 281 -15.96 8.29 2.62
C THR A 281 -16.88 9.31 1.94
N LYS A 282 -16.40 10.03 0.91
CA LYS A 282 -17.25 10.95 0.13
C LYS A 282 -18.46 10.25 -0.53
N LEU A 283 -18.28 8.98 -0.89
CA LEU A 283 -19.33 8.15 -1.48
C LEU A 283 -20.33 7.74 -0.39
N GLY A 284 -19.83 7.20 0.73
CA GLY A 284 -20.66 6.72 1.84
C GLY A 284 -21.38 7.82 2.62
N ALA A 285 -20.83 9.05 2.67
CA ALA A 285 -21.55 10.20 3.19
C ALA A 285 -22.84 10.53 2.39
N LYS A 286 -22.94 10.07 1.14
CA LYS A 286 -24.14 10.19 0.30
C LYS A 286 -25.00 8.93 0.33
N LEU A 287 -24.53 7.85 0.95
CA LEU A 287 -25.27 6.60 1.06
C LEU A 287 -26.24 6.67 2.24
N PRO A 288 -27.42 6.05 2.11
CA PRO A 288 -28.42 6.12 3.15
C PRO A 288 -28.06 5.14 4.28
N LEU A 289 -27.40 5.65 5.32
CA LEU A 289 -26.76 4.86 6.40
C LEU A 289 -27.72 3.90 7.11
N LYS A 290 -28.98 4.30 7.29
CA LYS A 290 -30.02 3.44 7.89
C LYS A 290 -30.25 2.16 7.09
N GLN A 291 -30.09 2.21 5.77
CA GLN A 291 -30.24 1.07 4.88
C GLN A 291 -28.94 0.26 4.76
N LEU A 292 -27.77 0.87 5.02
CA LEU A 292 -26.49 0.17 5.02
C LEU A 292 -26.25 -0.62 6.31
N ALA A 293 -26.68 -0.11 7.46
CA ALA A 293 -26.50 -0.76 8.75
C ALA A 293 -26.93 -2.24 8.76
N PRO A 294 -28.15 -2.62 8.32
CA PRO A 294 -28.55 -4.03 8.30
C PRO A 294 -27.81 -4.88 7.26
N LEU A 295 -27.19 -4.27 6.24
CA LEU A 295 -26.43 -4.98 5.21
C LEU A 295 -25.01 -5.30 5.68
N LEU A 296 -24.42 -4.45 6.52
CA LEU A 296 -23.04 -4.56 6.99
C LEU A 296 -22.93 -5.12 8.42
N ALA A 297 -24.04 -5.62 8.98
CA ALA A 297 -24.08 -6.15 10.34
C ALA A 297 -23.52 -7.58 10.46
N GLY A 298 -23.43 -8.32 9.35
CA GLY A 298 -22.93 -9.69 9.29
C GLY A 298 -21.72 -9.83 8.37
N ASP A 299 -21.24 -11.06 8.23
CA ASP A 299 -20.14 -11.38 7.32
C ASP A 299 -20.55 -11.07 5.87
N GLY A 300 -19.60 -10.59 5.08
CA GLY A 300 -19.83 -10.32 3.68
C GLY A 300 -18.62 -10.64 2.81
N ALA A 301 -18.89 -10.96 1.55
CA ALA A 301 -17.87 -11.08 0.53
C ALA A 301 -18.35 -10.47 -0.80
N LEU A 302 -17.48 -9.69 -1.44
CA LEU A 302 -17.69 -9.07 -2.75
C LEU A 302 -16.65 -9.59 -3.71
N TYR A 303 -17.04 -9.80 -4.97
CA TYR A 303 -16.10 -10.01 -6.05
C TYR A 303 -16.39 -9.12 -7.25
N VAL A 304 -15.34 -8.87 -8.03
CA VAL A 304 -15.41 -8.35 -9.40
C VAL A 304 -14.61 -9.29 -10.28
N ARG A 305 -15.24 -9.80 -11.34
CA ARG A 305 -14.61 -10.69 -12.32
C ARG A 305 -14.75 -10.10 -13.72
N PRO A 306 -13.67 -9.94 -14.48
CA PRO A 306 -13.76 -9.55 -15.88
C PRO A 306 -14.54 -10.61 -16.68
N SER A 307 -15.67 -10.23 -17.29
CA SER A 307 -16.57 -11.13 -18.03
C SER A 307 -17.06 -10.52 -19.36
N GLY A 308 -16.13 -9.96 -20.13
CA GLY A 308 -16.43 -9.29 -21.41
C GLY A 308 -16.48 -7.77 -21.26
N LEU A 309 -17.48 -7.12 -21.86
CA LEU A 309 -17.61 -5.65 -21.85
C LEU A 309 -18.06 -5.08 -20.49
N ILE A 310 -18.88 -5.83 -19.76
CA ILE A 310 -19.34 -5.49 -18.41
C ILE A 310 -18.78 -6.58 -17.49
N PRO A 311 -18.10 -6.23 -16.39
CA PRO A 311 -17.64 -7.22 -15.43
C PRO A 311 -18.83 -7.89 -14.73
N ASP A 312 -18.61 -9.07 -14.15
CA ASP A 312 -19.52 -9.67 -13.19
C ASP A 312 -19.20 -9.07 -11.82
N ILE A 313 -20.21 -8.55 -11.15
CA ILE A 313 -20.11 -7.98 -9.80
C ILE A 313 -21.19 -8.62 -8.94
N ALA A 314 -20.77 -9.22 -7.83
CA ALA A 314 -21.71 -9.61 -6.79
C ALA A 314 -21.13 -9.38 -5.40
N ILE A 315 -22.03 -9.13 -4.46
CA ILE A 315 -21.78 -9.16 -3.03
C ILE A 315 -22.75 -10.13 -2.38
N GLU A 316 -22.21 -11.03 -1.58
CA GLU A 316 -22.93 -11.93 -0.71
C GLU A 316 -22.80 -11.46 0.74
N LEU A 317 -23.92 -11.42 1.44
CA LEU A 317 -24.03 -10.98 2.82
C LEU A 317 -24.72 -12.07 3.63
N ALA A 318 -24.24 -12.31 4.86
CA ALA A 318 -24.84 -13.19 5.84
C ALA A 318 -25.47 -12.36 6.99
N PRO A 319 -26.58 -11.63 6.72
CA PRO A 319 -27.23 -10.81 7.74
C PRO A 319 -27.92 -11.67 8.80
N SER A 320 -28.07 -11.12 10.00
CA SER A 320 -28.83 -11.74 11.09
C SER A 320 -30.35 -11.78 10.82
N ASP A 321 -30.87 -10.83 10.04
CA ASP A 321 -32.25 -10.82 9.53
C ASP A 321 -32.25 -10.69 7.99
N PRO A 322 -32.35 -11.81 7.25
CA PRO A 322 -32.29 -11.80 5.79
C PRO A 322 -33.42 -11.01 5.12
N GLN A 323 -34.63 -11.03 5.69
CA GLN A 323 -35.78 -10.34 5.09
C GLN A 323 -35.67 -8.83 5.27
N ALA A 324 -35.28 -8.37 6.47
CA ALA A 324 -35.02 -6.96 6.72
C ALA A 324 -33.84 -6.45 5.87
N ALA A 325 -32.79 -7.25 5.72
CA ALA A 325 -31.66 -6.93 4.85
C ALA A 325 -32.08 -6.83 3.38
N LEU A 326 -32.88 -7.77 2.86
CA LEU A 326 -33.41 -7.71 1.49
C LEU A 326 -34.24 -6.44 1.24
N ALA A 327 -35.15 -6.10 2.15
CA ALA A 327 -35.94 -4.87 2.07
C ALA A 327 -35.05 -3.62 2.06
N SER A 328 -34.01 -3.61 2.89
CA SER A 328 -33.04 -2.52 2.98
C SER A 328 -32.20 -2.40 1.70
N ALA A 329 -31.75 -3.52 1.14
CA ALA A 329 -31.02 -3.58 -0.12
C ALA A 329 -31.87 -3.06 -1.28
N ARG A 330 -33.11 -3.51 -1.41
CA ARG A 330 -34.02 -3.02 -2.47
C ARG A 330 -34.24 -1.52 -2.35
N THR A 331 -34.46 -1.01 -1.14
CA THR A 331 -34.61 0.42 -0.90
C THR A 331 -33.34 1.21 -1.24
N LEU A 332 -32.17 0.67 -0.92
CA LEU A 332 -30.89 1.26 -1.28
C LEU A 332 -30.71 1.29 -2.81
N LEU A 333 -30.94 0.17 -3.49
CA LEU A 333 -30.81 0.04 -4.94
C LEU A 333 -31.71 1.01 -5.69
N GLN A 334 -32.97 1.20 -5.25
CA GLN A 334 -33.86 2.21 -5.84
C GLN A 334 -33.32 3.65 -5.74
N LYS A 335 -32.53 3.96 -4.71
CA LYS A 335 -31.94 5.29 -4.51
C LYS A 335 -30.66 5.52 -5.33
N ILE A 336 -29.99 4.45 -5.76
CA ILE A 336 -28.68 4.52 -6.42
C ILE A 336 -28.67 3.98 -7.86
N SER A 337 -29.70 3.27 -8.30
CA SER A 337 -29.78 2.62 -9.63
C SER A 337 -29.48 3.58 -10.78
N GLY A 338 -30.08 4.78 -10.78
CA GLY A 338 -29.81 5.80 -11.81
C GLY A 338 -28.40 6.40 -11.78
N LYS A 339 -27.63 6.20 -10.70
CA LYS A 339 -26.25 6.70 -10.54
C LYS A 339 -25.19 5.66 -10.90
N LEU A 340 -25.58 4.41 -11.07
CA LEU A 340 -24.66 3.29 -11.34
C LEU A 340 -24.75 2.78 -12.78
N ALA A 341 -25.55 3.43 -13.65
CA ALA A 341 -25.65 3.07 -15.06
C ALA A 341 -24.25 3.01 -15.72
N PRO A 342 -23.97 1.96 -16.54
CA PRO A 342 -24.91 0.94 -17.03
C PRO A 342 -25.16 -0.26 -16.10
N LEU A 343 -24.55 -0.31 -14.90
CA LEU A 343 -24.70 -1.46 -13.98
C LEU A 343 -26.12 -1.54 -13.42
N GLN A 344 -26.79 -2.66 -13.65
CA GLN A 344 -28.11 -2.95 -13.10
C GLN A 344 -28.02 -3.93 -11.94
N LEU A 345 -27.86 -3.40 -10.73
CA LEU A 345 -27.81 -4.21 -9.53
C LEU A 345 -29.22 -4.65 -9.11
N THR A 346 -29.36 -5.93 -8.79
CA THR A 346 -30.56 -6.54 -8.21
C THR A 346 -30.23 -7.18 -6.86
N ALA A 347 -31.22 -7.33 -5.99
CA ALA A 347 -31.06 -7.95 -4.67
C ALA A 347 -32.04 -9.11 -4.51
N GLN A 348 -31.52 -10.27 -4.11
CA GLN A 348 -32.29 -11.50 -3.91
C GLN A 348 -31.74 -12.32 -2.73
N LEU A 349 -32.58 -13.19 -2.18
CA LEU A 349 -32.13 -14.14 -1.17
C LEU A 349 -31.66 -15.45 -1.83
N SER A 350 -30.56 -15.98 -1.33
CA SER A 350 -30.03 -17.31 -1.62
C SER A 350 -29.97 -18.07 -0.29
N GLY A 351 -31.01 -18.85 0.01
CA GLY A 351 -31.19 -19.41 1.36
C GLY A 351 -31.34 -18.32 2.42
N SER A 352 -30.46 -18.34 3.44
CA SER A 352 -30.38 -17.30 4.48
C SER A 352 -29.46 -16.14 4.12
N LYS A 353 -28.77 -16.19 2.98
CA LYS A 353 -27.85 -15.15 2.55
C LYS A 353 -28.55 -14.16 1.62
N LEU A 354 -28.11 -12.92 1.65
CA LEU A 354 -28.53 -11.87 0.73
C LEU A 354 -27.46 -11.70 -0.34
N VAL A 355 -27.87 -11.79 -1.61
CA VAL A 355 -27.00 -11.55 -2.76
C VAL A 355 -27.46 -10.28 -3.47
N ILE A 356 -26.51 -9.36 -3.69
CA ILE A 356 -26.70 -8.20 -4.58
C ILE A 356 -25.74 -8.37 -5.75
N SER A 357 -26.25 -8.33 -6.98
CA SER A 357 -25.45 -8.62 -8.18
C SER A 357 -25.92 -7.84 -9.39
N ASP A 358 -25.04 -7.64 -10.37
CA ASP A 358 -25.35 -7.02 -11.66
C ASP A 358 -26.01 -7.95 -12.69
N GLY A 359 -26.14 -9.24 -12.36
CA GLY A 359 -26.88 -10.19 -13.17
C GLY A 359 -27.04 -11.57 -12.53
N PRO A 360 -27.96 -12.40 -13.03
CA PRO A 360 -28.19 -13.75 -12.52
C PRO A 360 -26.97 -14.66 -12.69
N GLY A 361 -26.15 -14.45 -13.73
CA GLY A 361 -24.87 -15.17 -13.90
C GLY A 361 -23.87 -14.85 -12.79
N ALA A 362 -23.74 -13.57 -12.42
CA ALA A 362 -22.87 -13.14 -11.34
C ALA A 362 -23.32 -13.70 -9.97
N ALA A 363 -24.64 -13.72 -9.70
CA ALA A 363 -25.17 -14.37 -8.51
C ALA A 363 -24.91 -15.89 -8.50
N ALA A 364 -25.13 -16.58 -9.62
CA ALA A 364 -24.94 -18.02 -9.72
C ALA A 364 -23.47 -18.45 -9.50
N ALA A 365 -22.51 -17.61 -9.90
CA ALA A 365 -21.08 -17.89 -9.75
C ALA A 365 -20.63 -17.99 -8.28
N LEU A 366 -21.33 -17.38 -7.33
CA LEU A 366 -21.05 -17.51 -5.88
C LEU A 366 -21.23 -18.95 -5.38
N HIS A 367 -22.06 -19.76 -6.03
CA HIS A 367 -22.38 -21.11 -5.55
C HIS A 367 -22.07 -22.21 -6.56
N GLY A 368 -21.76 -21.86 -7.80
CA GLY A 368 -21.31 -22.78 -8.84
C GLY A 368 -19.83 -22.63 -9.19
N GLY A 369 -19.34 -23.55 -10.02
CA GLY A 369 -18.01 -23.50 -10.66
C GLY A 369 -16.82 -23.61 -9.70
N SER A 370 -15.62 -23.44 -10.28
CA SER A 370 -14.35 -23.37 -9.55
C SER A 370 -14.29 -22.12 -8.67
N LYS A 371 -13.53 -22.19 -7.58
CA LYS A 371 -13.48 -21.13 -6.56
C LYS A 371 -12.15 -20.38 -6.55
N LEU A 372 -12.20 -19.11 -6.16
CA LEU A 372 -11.03 -18.23 -6.06
C LEU A 372 -9.95 -18.82 -5.15
N VAL A 373 -10.36 -19.42 -4.04
CA VAL A 373 -9.43 -20.06 -3.08
C VAL A 373 -8.64 -21.22 -3.69
N ASP A 374 -9.10 -21.76 -4.82
CA ASP A 374 -8.44 -22.81 -5.58
C ASP A 374 -7.54 -22.26 -6.72
N ASP A 375 -7.53 -20.95 -6.95
CA ASP A 375 -6.65 -20.32 -7.94
C ASP A 375 -5.22 -20.23 -7.38
N SER A 376 -4.22 -20.64 -8.18
CA SER A 376 -2.81 -20.56 -7.79
C SER A 376 -2.39 -19.11 -7.53
N THR A 377 -2.77 -18.18 -8.40
CA THR A 377 -2.46 -16.74 -8.27
C THR A 377 -2.93 -16.18 -6.93
N TYR A 378 -4.17 -16.51 -6.52
CA TYR A 378 -4.70 -16.11 -5.22
C TYR A 378 -3.93 -16.73 -4.06
N ARG A 379 -3.73 -18.07 -4.08
CA ARG A 379 -3.02 -18.75 -3.01
C ARG A 379 -1.59 -18.26 -2.85
N ASP A 380 -0.89 -18.04 -3.96
CA ASP A 380 0.50 -17.56 -3.97
C ASP A 380 0.57 -16.14 -3.42
N ALA A 381 -0.35 -15.26 -3.83
CA ALA A 381 -0.43 -13.89 -3.32
C ALA A 381 -0.70 -13.85 -1.80
N VAL A 382 -1.69 -14.60 -1.32
CA VAL A 382 -2.05 -14.65 0.11
C VAL A 382 -0.93 -15.28 0.94
N LYS A 383 -0.29 -16.34 0.43
CA LYS A 383 0.83 -17.00 1.10
C LYS A 383 2.08 -16.11 1.15
N SER A 384 2.44 -15.46 0.04
CA SER A 384 3.56 -14.51 -0.03
C SER A 384 3.36 -13.35 0.93
N ALA A 385 2.12 -12.85 1.02
CA ALA A 385 1.76 -11.77 1.92
C ALA A 385 1.71 -12.17 3.40
N GLY A 386 1.94 -13.45 3.72
CA GLY A 386 1.93 -13.91 5.10
C GLY A 386 0.59 -13.70 5.80
N VAL A 387 -0.51 -13.65 5.04
CA VAL A 387 -1.84 -13.36 5.61
C VAL A 387 -2.17 -14.39 6.67
N PRO A 388 -2.50 -13.98 7.91
CA PRO A 388 -2.83 -14.91 8.97
C PRO A 388 -4.16 -15.63 8.67
N ALA A 389 -4.34 -16.81 9.27
CA ALA A 389 -5.55 -17.62 9.08
C ALA A 389 -6.85 -16.93 9.57
N GLN A 390 -6.71 -15.92 10.43
CA GLN A 390 -7.81 -15.12 10.96
C GLN A 390 -7.52 -13.65 10.71
N THR A 391 -8.47 -12.94 10.10
CA THR A 391 -8.38 -11.51 9.79
C THR A 391 -9.68 -10.82 10.15
N THR A 392 -9.67 -9.49 10.28
CA THR A 392 -10.91 -8.71 10.39
C THR A 392 -11.53 -8.43 9.03
N PHE A 393 -10.67 -8.27 8.02
CA PHE A 393 -11.00 -8.23 6.60
C PHE A 393 -9.86 -8.79 5.75
N LEU A 394 -10.15 -9.16 4.51
CA LEU A 394 -9.17 -9.47 3.47
C LEU A 394 -9.60 -8.83 2.16
N VAL A 395 -8.68 -8.16 1.49
CA VAL A 395 -8.80 -7.67 0.12
C VAL A 395 -7.71 -8.31 -0.72
N TYR A 396 -8.10 -8.89 -1.83
CA TYR A 396 -7.22 -9.37 -2.88
C TYR A 396 -7.58 -8.67 -4.19
N ALA A 397 -6.59 -8.18 -4.91
CA ALA A 397 -6.77 -7.61 -6.24
C ALA A 397 -5.68 -8.09 -7.19
N ASP A 398 -6.07 -8.64 -8.35
CA ASP A 398 -5.22 -8.83 -9.52
C ASP A 398 -5.29 -7.55 -10.36
N VAL A 399 -4.26 -6.72 -10.26
CA VAL A 399 -4.25 -5.38 -10.87
C VAL A 399 -4.21 -5.48 -12.39
N LYS A 400 -3.52 -6.50 -12.92
CA LYS A 400 -3.45 -6.77 -14.36
C LYS A 400 -4.84 -7.11 -14.90
N ALA A 401 -5.59 -7.98 -14.22
CA ALA A 401 -6.95 -8.33 -14.60
C ALA A 401 -7.94 -7.16 -14.40
N LEU A 402 -7.69 -6.25 -13.45
CA LEU A 402 -8.52 -5.05 -13.23
C LEU A 402 -8.20 -3.89 -14.20
N THR A 403 -7.05 -3.90 -14.86
CA THR A 403 -6.58 -2.78 -15.69
C THR A 403 -7.61 -2.31 -16.72
N PRO A 404 -8.28 -3.19 -17.50
CA PRO A 404 -9.31 -2.76 -18.45
C PRO A 404 -10.49 -2.04 -17.78
N LEU A 405 -10.88 -2.49 -16.58
CA LEU A 405 -11.98 -1.89 -15.81
C LEU A 405 -11.59 -0.52 -15.24
N ILE A 406 -10.36 -0.38 -14.76
CA ILE A 406 -9.82 0.90 -14.27
C ILE A 406 -9.76 1.92 -15.41
N GLN A 407 -9.29 1.51 -16.59
CA GLN A 407 -9.25 2.36 -17.78
C GLN A 407 -10.65 2.81 -18.21
N LEU A 408 -11.62 1.89 -18.24
CA LEU A 408 -13.01 2.21 -18.57
C LEU A 408 -13.63 3.17 -17.54
N ALA A 409 -13.44 2.93 -16.25
CA ALA A 409 -13.95 3.78 -15.18
C ALA A 409 -13.35 5.20 -15.23
N ALA A 410 -12.04 5.30 -15.52
CA ALA A 410 -11.36 6.58 -15.61
C ALA A 410 -11.82 7.39 -16.85
N GLN A 411 -12.17 6.72 -17.95
CA GLN A 411 -12.79 7.36 -19.12
C GLN A 411 -14.22 7.85 -18.81
N ALA A 412 -15.02 7.04 -18.11
CA ALA A 412 -16.41 7.36 -17.79
C ALA A 412 -16.56 8.46 -16.73
N LEU A 413 -15.67 8.51 -15.74
CA LEU A 413 -15.73 9.44 -14.60
C LEU A 413 -14.88 10.72 -14.80
N GLY A 414 -13.99 10.74 -15.81
CA GLY A 414 -12.97 11.77 -16.00
C GLY A 414 -13.41 13.12 -16.59
N GLY A 415 -14.68 13.29 -16.97
CA GLY A 415 -15.23 14.60 -17.38
C GLY A 415 -14.40 15.37 -18.42
N GLY A 416 -13.78 14.68 -19.38
CA GLY A 416 -12.98 15.30 -20.45
C GLY A 416 -11.50 15.57 -20.13
N LYS A 417 -11.04 15.31 -18.90
CA LYS A 417 -9.59 15.11 -18.63
C LYS A 417 -9.38 13.61 -18.55
N GLY A 418 -9.00 13.01 -19.68
CA GLY A 418 -8.72 11.57 -19.76
C GLY A 418 -7.82 11.13 -18.61
N ALA A 419 -8.00 9.88 -18.16
CA ALA A 419 -7.05 9.21 -17.28
C ALA A 419 -5.63 9.50 -17.78
N ASP A 420 -4.70 9.85 -16.88
CA ASP A 420 -3.30 9.95 -17.26
C ASP A 420 -2.91 8.63 -17.94
N PRO A 421 -2.53 8.63 -19.23
CA PRO A 421 -2.18 7.40 -19.95
C PRO A 421 -1.10 6.59 -19.22
N SER A 422 -0.22 7.28 -18.49
CA SER A 422 0.83 6.65 -17.70
C SER A 422 0.30 5.82 -16.53
N LEU A 423 -0.92 6.07 -16.05
CA LEU A 423 -1.51 5.28 -14.95
C LEU A 423 -1.79 3.84 -15.40
N GLY A 424 -2.33 3.65 -16.61
CA GLY A 424 -2.55 2.32 -17.17
C GLY A 424 -1.23 1.59 -17.42
N ASP A 425 -0.24 2.31 -17.97
CA ASP A 425 1.09 1.79 -18.23
C ASP A 425 1.86 1.45 -16.94
N ASN A 426 1.62 2.16 -15.83
CA ASN A 426 2.26 1.87 -14.56
C ASN A 426 1.57 0.73 -13.80
N LEU A 427 0.24 0.62 -13.89
CA LEU A 427 -0.54 -0.40 -13.17
C LEU A 427 -0.36 -1.81 -13.74
N GLN A 428 -0.04 -1.96 -15.03
CA GLN A 428 0.23 -3.27 -15.63
C GLN A 428 1.45 -3.99 -15.02
N HIS A 429 2.28 -3.26 -14.26
CA HIS A 429 3.50 -3.78 -13.63
C HIS A 429 3.30 -4.21 -12.18
N ILE A 430 2.12 -3.92 -11.61
CA ILE A 430 1.70 -4.46 -10.33
C ILE A 430 0.94 -5.76 -10.62
N GLY A 431 1.38 -6.87 -10.04
CA GLY A 431 0.67 -8.15 -10.19
C GLY A 431 -0.55 -8.17 -9.28
N THR A 432 -0.29 -8.31 -7.99
CA THR A 432 -1.35 -8.44 -6.98
C THR A 432 -1.19 -7.45 -5.84
N VAL A 433 -2.31 -6.95 -5.35
CA VAL A 433 -2.40 -6.22 -4.08
C VAL A 433 -3.15 -7.09 -3.08
N VAL A 434 -2.57 -7.28 -1.91
CA VAL A 434 -3.22 -7.98 -0.79
C VAL A 434 -3.25 -7.05 0.41
N ALA A 435 -4.44 -6.81 0.96
CA ALA A 435 -4.60 -6.01 2.16
C ALA A 435 -5.43 -6.75 3.20
N TRP A 436 -5.06 -6.69 4.46
CA TRP A 436 -5.80 -7.34 5.53
C TRP A 436 -5.75 -6.57 6.85
N GLY A 437 -6.70 -6.89 7.72
CA GLY A 437 -6.69 -6.43 9.09
C GLY A 437 -6.15 -7.49 10.03
N SER A 438 -5.15 -7.14 10.85
CA SER A 438 -4.55 -8.01 11.87
C SER A 438 -5.12 -7.73 13.27
N LYS A 439 -4.84 -8.65 14.21
CA LYS A 439 -5.10 -8.50 15.65
C LYS A 439 -3.91 -7.92 16.41
N GLU A 440 -2.73 -8.22 15.90
CA GLU A 440 -1.44 -7.92 16.51
C GLU A 440 -0.88 -6.74 15.74
#